data_AF-A0A8C4T920-F1
#
_entry.id   AF-A0A8C4T920-F1
#
_cell.length_a   1.000
_cell.length_b   1.000
_cell.length_c   1.000
_cell.angle_alpha   90.00
_cell.angle_beta   90.00
_cell.angle_gamma   90.00
#
_symmetry.space_group_name_H-M   'P 1'
#
loop_
_entity.id
_entity.type
_entity.pdbx_description
1 polymer ?
#
loop_
_entity_poly.entity_id
_entity_poly.type
_entity_poly.pdbx_seq_one_letter_code
_entity_poly.pdbx_strand_id
1 'polypeptide(L)'
;SVAGCHIIKVTVACRIAFPDWAYKPESSPGSRQIQLWHFILELLQKEEYQNVIAWQGDYGEFVIKDPDEVARLWGIRKCKPHMNYDKLSRALRYYYNKRILHKTKGKRFTYKFNFSKVMYFKISQIYFMKCQTDLKHS
;
A
#
# COMPACT_ATOMS: atom_id res chain seq x y z
N SER A 1 -29.73 4.72 -21.31
CA SER A 1 -29.60 5.45 -20.03
C SER A 1 -28.29 6.23 -20.01
N VAL A 2 -28.37 7.57 -19.96
CA VAL A 2 -27.21 8.49 -19.93
C VAL A 2 -26.30 8.32 -18.71
N ALA A 3 -26.82 7.73 -17.62
CA ALA A 3 -26.07 7.40 -16.41
C ALA A 3 -25.02 6.28 -16.64
N GLY A 4 -25.35 5.27 -17.46
CA GLY A 4 -24.41 4.19 -17.79
C GLY A 4 -23.18 4.67 -18.58
N CYS A 5 -23.36 5.67 -19.47
CA CYS A 5 -22.27 6.26 -20.25
C CYS A 5 -21.35 7.14 -19.37
N HIS A 6 -21.89 7.84 -18.37
CA HIS A 6 -21.09 8.64 -17.44
C HIS A 6 -20.26 7.76 -16.49
N ILE A 7 -20.83 6.67 -15.95
CA ILE A 7 -20.09 5.73 -15.08
C ILE A 7 -18.92 5.08 -15.84
N ILE A 8 -19.13 4.69 -17.10
CA ILE A 8 -18.06 4.12 -17.94
C ILE A 8 -16.97 5.17 -18.20
N LYS A 9 -17.32 6.42 -18.51
CA LYS A 9 -16.36 7.52 -18.69
C LYS A 9 -15.54 7.82 -17.42
N VAL A 10 -16.16 7.80 -16.24
CA VAL A 10 -15.48 7.99 -14.94
C VAL A 10 -14.54 6.81 -14.63
N THR A 11 -14.97 5.58 -14.89
CA THR A 11 -14.15 4.38 -14.68
C THR A 11 -12.93 4.37 -15.62
N VAL A 12 -13.12 4.78 -16.87
CA VAL A 12 -12.05 4.89 -17.87
C VAL A 12 -11.10 6.04 -17.51
N ALA A 13 -11.60 7.21 -17.11
CA ALA A 13 -10.77 8.34 -16.68
C ALA A 13 -9.93 8.01 -15.43
N CYS A 14 -10.46 7.21 -14.49
CA CYS A 14 -9.72 6.77 -13.31
C CYS A 14 -8.62 5.76 -13.64
N ARG A 15 -8.88 4.82 -14.58
CA ARG A 15 -7.85 3.88 -15.08
C ARG A 15 -6.74 4.58 -15.86
N ILE A 16 -7.03 5.71 -16.51
CA ILE A 16 -6.03 6.51 -17.22
C ILE A 16 -5.13 7.28 -16.23
N ALA A 17 -5.67 7.72 -15.10
CA ALA A 17 -4.92 8.50 -14.11
C ALA A 17 -4.10 7.64 -13.13
N PHE A 18 -4.49 6.39 -12.87
CA PHE A 18 -3.82 5.49 -11.93
C PHE A 18 -3.66 4.10 -12.52
N PRO A 19 -2.44 3.53 -12.55
CA PRO A 19 -2.26 2.18 -13.04
C PRO A 19 -2.96 1.17 -12.11
N ASP A 20 -3.61 0.15 -12.67
CA ASP A 20 -4.44 -0.86 -11.97
C ASP A 20 -3.78 -1.53 -10.76
N TRP A 21 -2.44 -1.52 -10.68
CA TRP A 21 -1.72 -2.04 -9.52
C TRP A 21 -1.82 -1.14 -8.29
N ALA A 22 -2.05 0.16 -8.46
CA ALA A 22 -2.07 1.16 -7.41
C ALA A 22 -3.46 1.31 -6.78
N TYR A 23 -4.52 1.07 -7.56
CA TYR A 23 -5.89 1.16 -7.11
C TYR A 23 -6.67 -0.14 -7.35
N LYS A 24 -7.01 -0.84 -6.26
CA LYS A 24 -8.12 -1.80 -6.25
C LYS A 24 -9.16 -1.28 -5.26
N PRO A 25 -10.44 -1.12 -5.64
CA PRO A 25 -11.47 -0.51 -4.78
C PRO A 25 -11.72 -1.26 -3.47
N GLU A 26 -11.18 -2.46 -3.33
CA GLU A 26 -11.35 -3.34 -2.18
C GLU A 26 -10.18 -3.27 -1.20
N SER A 27 -9.28 -2.28 -1.36
CA SER A 27 -8.08 -2.07 -0.54
C SER A 27 -8.35 -1.49 0.86
N SER A 28 -9.60 -1.49 1.33
CA SER A 28 -9.98 -0.96 2.64
C SER A 28 -9.11 -1.54 3.76
N PRO A 29 -8.80 -0.77 4.82
CA PRO A 29 -8.08 -1.27 5.99
C PRO A 29 -8.72 -2.56 6.52
N GLY A 30 -7.89 -3.58 6.79
CA GLY A 30 -8.36 -4.91 7.21
C GLY A 30 -8.81 -5.87 6.09
N SER A 31 -8.94 -5.40 4.84
CA SER A 31 -9.28 -6.26 3.70
C SER A 31 -8.17 -7.23 3.31
N ARG A 32 -8.54 -8.42 2.82
CA ARG A 32 -7.60 -9.37 2.18
C ARG A 32 -7.04 -8.85 0.85
N GLN A 33 -7.63 -7.80 0.26
CA GLN A 33 -7.13 -7.19 -0.97
C GLN A 33 -6.11 -6.07 -0.75
N ILE A 34 -5.79 -5.74 0.50
CA ILE A 34 -4.76 -4.76 0.85
C ILE A 34 -3.43 -5.05 0.13
N GLN A 35 -2.72 -3.99 -0.25
CA GLN A 35 -1.38 -4.05 -0.83
C GLN A 35 -0.31 -4.00 0.26
N LEU A 36 0.85 -4.60 0.01
CA LEU A 36 1.92 -4.71 1.01
C LEU A 36 2.36 -3.33 1.54
N TRP A 37 2.48 -2.31 0.70
CA TRP A 37 2.91 -0.99 1.15
C TRP A 37 1.91 -0.32 2.11
N HIS A 38 0.60 -0.52 1.91
CA HIS A 38 -0.43 -0.06 2.85
C HIS A 38 -0.33 -0.82 4.17
N PHE A 39 -0.17 -2.14 4.10
CA PHE A 39 0.01 -2.99 5.29
C PHE A 39 1.25 -2.59 6.11
N ILE A 40 2.37 -2.30 5.46
CA ILE A 40 3.58 -1.81 6.14
C ILE A 40 3.30 -0.49 6.86
N LEU A 41 2.59 0.45 6.23
CA LEU A 41 2.18 1.69 6.88
C LEU A 41 1.21 1.46 8.05
N GLU A 42 0.32 0.47 7.97
CA GLU A 42 -0.57 0.10 9.09
C GLU A 42 0.22 -0.41 10.29
N LEU A 43 1.21 -1.29 10.08
CA LEU A 43 2.05 -1.78 11.17
C LEU A 43 2.85 -0.64 11.82
N LEU A 44 3.43 0.24 11.00
CA LEU A 44 4.22 1.39 11.44
C LEU A 44 3.42 2.45 12.23
N GLN A 45 2.10 2.40 12.22
CA GLN A 45 1.23 3.33 12.96
C GLN A 45 0.87 2.82 14.36
N LYS A 46 1.11 1.54 14.65
CA LYS A 46 0.65 0.92 15.89
C LYS A 46 1.82 0.65 16.82
N GLU A 47 1.71 1.10 18.06
CA GLU A 47 2.78 0.96 19.05
C GLU A 47 3.11 -0.49 19.39
N GLU A 48 2.12 -1.38 19.35
CA GLU A 48 2.28 -2.83 19.61
C GLU A 48 3.33 -3.49 18.68
N TYR A 49 3.58 -2.93 17.50
CA TYR A 49 4.54 -3.49 16.53
C TYR A 49 5.89 -2.77 16.52
N GLN A 50 6.18 -1.82 17.42
CA GLN A 50 7.43 -1.05 17.41
C GLN A 50 8.70 -1.92 17.51
N ASN A 51 8.61 -3.09 18.16
CA ASN A 51 9.71 -4.06 18.26
C ASN A 51 9.87 -4.94 17.01
N VAL A 52 8.86 -4.97 16.14
CA VAL A 52 8.82 -5.74 14.90
C VAL A 52 9.18 -4.88 13.68
N ILE A 53 8.63 -3.67 13.62
CA ILE A 53 8.85 -2.70 12.53
C ILE A 53 8.69 -1.28 13.07
N ALA A 54 9.59 -0.37 12.72
CA ALA A 54 9.55 0.99 13.23
C ALA A 54 10.11 2.01 12.24
N TRP A 55 9.63 3.24 12.34
CA TRP A 55 10.30 4.39 11.75
C TRP A 55 11.69 4.56 12.35
N GLN A 56 12.67 4.94 11.52
CA GLN A 56 14.02 5.25 11.98
C GLN A 56 14.73 6.17 10.97
N GLY A 57 15.75 6.89 11.43
CA GLY A 57 16.58 7.71 10.54
C GLY A 57 15.77 8.86 9.92
N ASP A 58 15.96 9.06 8.61
CA ASP A 58 15.33 10.17 7.88
C ASP A 58 13.80 10.04 7.79
N TYR A 59 13.13 11.14 7.47
CA TYR A 59 11.71 11.14 7.17
C TYR A 59 11.31 10.07 6.13
N GLY A 60 10.39 9.18 6.53
CA GLY A 60 9.90 8.08 5.72
C GLY A 60 10.79 6.84 5.65
N GLU A 61 11.93 6.84 6.34
CA GLU A 61 12.77 5.66 6.50
C GLU A 61 12.27 4.80 7.67
N PHE A 62 12.23 3.49 7.43
CA PHE A 62 11.79 2.51 8.40
C PHE A 62 12.67 1.26 8.33
N VAL A 63 12.70 0.52 9.43
CA VAL A 63 13.39 -0.77 9.55
C VAL A 63 12.40 -1.86 9.91
N ILE A 64 12.58 -3.02 9.29
CA ILE A 64 11.97 -4.26 9.74
C ILE A 64 12.96 -4.91 10.71
N LYS A 65 12.64 -4.86 12.00
CA LYS A 65 13.47 -5.39 13.09
C LYS A 65 13.31 -6.91 13.20
N ASP A 66 12.09 -7.40 13.02
CA ASP A 66 11.76 -8.82 12.95
C ASP A 66 11.16 -9.17 11.57
N PRO A 67 11.99 -9.63 10.62
CA PRO A 67 11.57 -9.95 9.25
C PRO A 67 10.56 -11.11 9.18
N ASP A 68 10.71 -12.10 10.06
CA ASP A 68 9.87 -13.29 10.08
C ASP A 68 8.48 -12.97 10.60
N GLU A 69 8.40 -12.15 11.66
CA GLU A 69 7.12 -11.71 12.19
C GLU A 69 6.35 -10.82 11.20
N VAL A 70 7.02 -9.87 10.52
CA VAL A 70 6.37 -9.08 9.46
C VAL A 70 5.85 -9.99 8.34
N ALA A 71 6.61 -11.02 7.94
CA ALA A 71 6.18 -11.96 6.93
C ALA A 71 5.00 -12.84 7.40
N ARG A 72 5.00 -13.28 8.65
CA ARG A 72 3.92 -14.05 9.26
C ARG A 72 2.63 -13.23 9.31
N LEU A 73 2.69 -11.99 9.80
CA LEU A 73 1.54 -11.08 9.86
C LEU A 73 0.99 -10.78 8.46
N TRP A 74 1.87 -10.60 7.47
CA TRP A 74 1.46 -10.46 6.07
C TRP A 74 0.79 -11.72 5.51
N GLY A 75 1.34 -12.89 5.84
CA GLY A 75 0.78 -14.19 5.51
C GLY A 75 -0.64 -14.37 6.05
N ILE A 76 -0.86 -14.02 7.33
CA ILE A 76 -2.18 -14.02 7.96
C ILE A 76 -3.14 -13.09 7.22
N ARG A 77 -2.73 -11.84 6.96
CA ARG A 77 -3.58 -10.85 6.29
C ARG A 77 -4.04 -11.30 4.90
N LYS A 78 -3.19 -12.05 4.17
CA LYS A 78 -3.47 -12.51 2.81
C LYS A 78 -3.93 -13.97 2.73
N CYS A 79 -4.11 -14.65 3.87
CA CYS A 79 -4.37 -16.09 3.95
C CYS A 79 -3.36 -16.92 3.13
N LYS A 80 -2.06 -16.61 3.30
CA LYS A 80 -0.93 -17.29 2.66
C LYS A 80 -0.03 -17.93 3.74
N PRO A 81 -0.28 -19.19 4.14
CA PRO A 81 0.39 -19.81 5.28
C PRO A 81 1.90 -20.03 5.08
N HIS A 82 2.36 -20.10 3.83
CA HIS A 82 3.78 -20.25 3.48
C HIS A 82 4.43 -18.92 3.07
N MET A 83 3.95 -17.79 3.59
CA MET A 83 4.62 -16.49 3.44
C MET A 83 5.90 -16.47 4.27
N ASN A 84 6.95 -15.89 3.71
CA ASN A 84 8.24 -15.70 4.38
C ASN A 84 8.88 -14.38 3.91
N TYR A 85 9.98 -13.99 4.54
CA TYR A 85 10.61 -12.72 4.23
C TYR A 85 11.19 -12.67 2.80
N ASP A 86 11.69 -13.77 2.25
CA ASP A 86 12.21 -13.80 0.87
C ASP A 86 11.13 -13.44 -0.15
N LYS A 87 9.93 -14.02 -0.01
CA LYS A 87 8.78 -13.72 -0.86
C LYS A 87 8.29 -12.29 -0.65
N LEU A 88 8.23 -11.84 0.61
CA LEU A 88 7.81 -10.47 0.95
C LEU A 88 8.80 -9.43 0.39
N SER A 89 10.10 -9.65 0.58
CA SER A 89 11.15 -8.76 0.10
C SER A 89 11.21 -8.71 -1.43
N ARG A 90 10.82 -9.79 -2.12
CA ARG A 90 10.62 -9.79 -3.57
C ARG A 90 9.51 -8.83 -4.00
N ALA A 91 8.42 -8.74 -3.23
CA ALA A 91 7.34 -7.79 -3.44
C ALA A 91 7.79 -6.34 -3.16
N LEU A 92 8.54 -6.10 -2.08
CA LEU A 92 9.13 -4.78 -1.79
C LEU A 92 10.04 -4.30 -2.93
N ARG A 93 10.80 -5.20 -3.56
CA ARG A 93 11.67 -4.85 -4.69
C ARG A 93 10.90 -4.35 -5.91
N TYR A 94 9.70 -4.88 -6.16
CA TYR A 94 8.85 -4.38 -7.26
C TYR A 94 8.39 -2.93 -7.05
N TYR A 95 8.45 -2.41 -5.83
CA TYR A 95 8.09 -1.03 -5.54
C TYR A 95 9.15 0.00 -5.89
N TYR A 96 10.40 -0.40 -6.15
CA TYR A 96 11.50 0.52 -6.44
C TYR A 96 11.26 1.26 -7.75
N ASN A 97 10.97 0.52 -8.83
CA ASN A 97 10.68 1.09 -10.14
C ASN A 97 9.37 1.90 -10.14
N LYS A 98 8.42 1.52 -9.28
CA LYS A 98 7.15 2.21 -9.09
C LYS A 98 7.28 3.47 -8.22
N ARG A 99 8.48 3.76 -7.71
CA ARG A 99 8.80 4.91 -6.86
C ARG A 99 7.88 5.02 -5.64
N ILE A 100 7.43 3.90 -5.07
CA ILE A 100 6.63 3.91 -3.82
C ILE A 100 7.55 3.92 -2.61
N LEU A 101 8.57 3.07 -2.65
CA LEU A 101 9.64 2.98 -1.65
C LEU A 101 10.92 2.52 -2.33
N HIS A 102 12.05 2.66 -1.64
CA HIS A 102 13.34 2.17 -2.09
C HIS A 102 14.10 1.48 -0.94
N LYS A 103 15.06 0.64 -1.29
CA LYS A 103 16.00 0.07 -0.32
C LYS A 103 17.00 1.13 0.12
N THR A 104 17.18 1.31 1.43
CA THR A 104 18.31 2.10 1.94
C THR A 104 19.58 1.28 1.77
N LYS A 105 20.55 1.81 1.02
CA LYS A 105 21.83 1.15 0.76
C LYS A 105 22.64 0.99 2.05
N GLY A 106 23.36 -0.11 2.20
CA GLY A 106 24.22 -0.38 3.37
C GLY A 106 23.51 -0.73 4.68
N LYS A 107 22.20 -0.48 4.82
CA LYS A 107 21.44 -0.77 6.06
C LYS A 107 20.65 -2.07 5.93
N ARG A 108 20.71 -2.98 6.90
CA ARG A 108 19.93 -4.24 6.87
C ARG A 108 18.44 -3.95 7.05
N PHE A 109 17.61 -4.62 6.23
CA PHE A 109 16.13 -4.57 6.29
C PHE A 109 15.49 -3.17 6.37
N THR A 110 16.22 -2.16 5.94
CA THR A 110 15.82 -0.75 6.00
C THR A 110 15.37 -0.27 4.62
N TYR A 111 14.25 0.44 4.58
CA TYR A 111 13.63 0.96 3.38
C TYR A 111 13.12 2.38 3.64
N LYS A 112 12.89 3.14 2.58
CA LYS A 112 12.38 4.51 2.69
C LYS A 112 11.25 4.74 1.72
N PHE A 113 10.10 5.17 2.23
CA PHE A 113 8.95 5.57 1.44
C PHE A 113 9.27 6.84 0.64
N ASN A 114 8.75 6.91 -0.58
CA ASN A 114 8.65 8.15 -1.32
C ASN A 114 7.29 8.77 -1.00
N PHE A 115 7.24 9.61 0.04
CA PHE A 115 5.98 10.17 0.50
C PHE A 115 5.32 11.12 -0.51
N SER A 116 6.07 11.80 -1.37
CA SER A 116 5.48 12.59 -2.47
C SER A 116 4.59 11.71 -3.35
N LYS A 117 5.02 10.47 -3.63
CA LYS A 117 4.25 9.52 -4.43
C LYS A 117 3.16 8.81 -3.61
N VAL A 118 3.44 8.43 -2.36
CA VAL A 118 2.46 7.79 -1.47
C VAL A 118 1.31 8.74 -1.13
N MET A 119 1.59 10.01 -0.88
CA MET A 119 0.57 11.03 -0.63
C MET A 119 -0.28 11.29 -1.86
N TYR A 120 0.32 11.35 -3.06
CA TYR A 120 -0.44 11.40 -4.31
C TYR A 120 -1.44 10.24 -4.39
N PHE A 121 -1.00 8.99 -4.14
CA PHE A 121 -1.92 7.84 -4.15
C PHE A 121 -2.99 7.90 -3.05
N LYS A 122 -2.66 8.30 -1.82
CA LYS A 122 -3.64 8.45 -0.72
C LYS A 122 -4.67 9.52 -1.02
N ILE A 123 -4.23 10.69 -1.48
CA ILE A 123 -5.11 11.82 -1.84
C ILE A 123 -6.04 11.39 -2.97
N SER A 124 -5.51 10.78 -4.01
CA SER A 124 -6.32 10.30 -5.13
C SER A 124 -7.28 9.17 -4.75
N GLN A 125 -6.90 8.29 -3.81
CA GLN A 125 -7.83 7.31 -3.23
C GLN A 125 -8.97 7.98 -2.46
N ILE A 126 -8.68 8.99 -1.65
CA ILE A 126 -9.71 9.75 -0.91
C ILE A 126 -10.67 10.45 -1.88
N TYR A 127 -10.14 11.14 -2.90
CA TYR A 127 -10.96 11.78 -3.91
C TYR A 127 -11.81 10.76 -4.69
N PHE A 128 -11.25 9.60 -5.05
CA PHE A 128 -12.00 8.55 -5.72
C PHE A 128 -13.12 7.97 -4.83
N MET A 129 -12.82 7.68 -3.56
CA MET A 129 -13.82 7.19 -2.61
C MET A 129 -14.95 8.20 -2.38
N LYS A 130 -14.62 9.51 -2.30
CA LYS A 130 -15.61 10.59 -2.25
C LYS A 130 -16.48 10.61 -3.49
N CYS A 131 -15.87 10.63 -4.68
CA CYS A 131 -16.60 10.61 -5.96
C CYS A 131 -17.54 9.40 -6.08
N GLN A 132 -17.11 8.22 -5.62
CA GLN A 132 -17.97 7.02 -5.62
C GLN A 132 -19.12 7.09 -4.60
N THR A 133 -18.96 7.83 -3.50
CA THR A 133 -20.01 8.06 -2.50
C THR A 133 -21.04 9.05 -3.04
N ASP A 134 -20.59 10.12 -3.69
CA ASP A 134 -21.45 11.15 -4.28
C ASP A 134 -22.30 10.57 -5.42
N LEU A 135 -21.74 9.68 -6.25
CA LEU A 135 -22.47 8.96 -7.31
C LEU A 135 -23.50 7.94 -6.81
N LYS A 136 -23.40 7.48 -5.56
CA LYS A 136 -24.38 6.55 -4.96
C LYS A 136 -25.56 7.29 -4.32
N HIS A 137 -25.40 8.58 -4.03
CA HIS A 137 -26.42 9.44 -3.43
C HIS A 137 -27.10 10.37 -4.45
N SER A 138 -26.73 10.26 -5.73
CA SER A 138 -27.39 10.93 -6.86
C SER A 138 -28.14 9.90 -7.72
#